data_AF-A0A246FK11-F1
#
_entry.id   AF-A0A246FK11-F1
#
_cell.length_a   1.000
_cell.length_b   1.000
_cell.length_c   1.000
_cell.angle_alpha   90.00
_cell.angle_beta   90.00
_cell.angle_gamma   90.00
#
_symmetry.space_group_name_H-M   'P 1'
#
loop_
_entity.id
_entity.type
_entity.pdbx_description
1 polymer ?
#
loop_
_entity_poly.entity_id
_entity_poly.type
_entity_poly.pdbx_seq_one_letter_code
_entity_poly.pdbx_strand_id
1 'polypeptide(L)' 'MMTDKQKYYHLMGEVCEILPTMASTYAVRAGYETPANLLELVRIGRRPVLRDLVALVKHALPEFEIPAHLLPEAVAA' A
#
# COMPACT_ATOMS: atom_id res chain seq x y z
N MET A 1 -5.48 9.91 -17.05
CA MET A 1 -5.44 8.61 -16.35
C MET A 1 -4.10 8.52 -15.62
N MET A 2 -4.08 8.22 -14.33
CA MET A 2 -2.84 8.13 -13.55
C MET A 2 -2.24 6.72 -13.69
N THR A 3 -0.93 6.63 -13.82
CA THR A 3 -0.21 5.34 -13.74
C THR A 3 -0.21 4.83 -12.30
N ASP A 4 0.00 3.52 -12.12
CA ASP A 4 0.12 2.93 -10.77
C ASP A 4 1.23 3.58 -9.94
N LYS A 5 2.33 4.00 -10.58
CA LYS A 5 3.42 4.71 -9.90
C LYS A 5 2.96 6.10 -9.43
N GLN A 6 2.16 6.82 -10.21
CA GLN A 6 1.58 8.10 -9.79
C GLN A 6 0.56 7.92 -8.67
N LYS A 7 -0.32 6.92 -8.78
CA LYS A 7 -1.29 6.57 -7.72
C LYS A 7 -0.56 6.20 -6.42
N TYR A 8 0.54 5.45 -6.52
CA TYR A 8 1.39 5.08 -5.39
C TYR A 8 1.93 6.30 -4.65
N TYR A 9 2.55 7.25 -5.35
CA TYR A 9 3.13 8.42 -4.68
C TYR A 9 2.06 9.35 -4.11
N HIS A 10 0.89 9.44 -4.75
CA HIS A 10 -0.25 10.16 -4.20
C HIS A 10 -0.71 9.51 -2.91
N LEU A 11 -1.05 8.22 -2.93
CA LEU A 11 -1.49 7.49 -1.73
C LEU A 11 -0.43 7.53 -0.62
N MET A 12 0.85 7.38 -0.97
CA MET A 12 1.94 7.47 -0.01
C MET A 12 1.99 8.87 0.64
N GLY A 13 1.75 9.94 -0.11
CA GLY A 13 1.66 11.30 0.44
C GLY A 13 0.54 11.46 1.48
N GLU A 14 -0.59 10.79 1.28
CA GLU A 14 -1.73 10.83 2.21
C GLU A 14 -1.46 10.06 3.51
N VAL A 15 -0.71 8.96 3.43
CA VAL A 15 -0.57 8.02 4.57
C VAL A 15 0.80 8.03 5.24
N CYS A 16 1.83 8.68 4.68
CA CYS A 16 3.22 8.52 5.14
C CYS A 16 3.44 8.89 6.61
N GLU A 17 2.66 9.83 7.15
CA GLU A 17 2.77 10.27 8.55
C GLU A 17 1.97 9.40 9.53
N ILE A 18 0.95 8.69 9.04
CA ILE A 18 0.02 7.91 9.87
C ILE A 18 0.19 6.40 9.71
N LEU A 19 0.85 5.94 8.66
CA LEU A 19 1.09 4.52 8.40
C LEU A 19 2.09 3.97 9.42
N PRO A 20 1.68 3.01 10.29
CA PRO A 20 2.52 2.57 11.38
C PRO A 20 3.72 1.76 10.89
N THR A 21 4.84 1.81 11.62
CA THR A 21 6.05 1.02 11.34
C THR A 21 5.77 -0.48 11.21
N MET A 22 4.77 -0.99 11.93
CA MET A 22 4.38 -2.41 11.93
C MET A 22 3.43 -2.80 10.78
N ALA A 23 3.10 -1.89 9.86
CA ALA A 23 2.14 -2.16 8.77
C ALA A 23 2.51 -3.40 7.93
N SER A 24 3.81 -3.62 7.68
CA SER A 24 4.32 -4.81 6.98
C SER A 24 4.01 -6.11 7.75
N THR A 25 4.10 -6.08 9.08
CA THR A 25 3.75 -7.22 9.94
C THR A 25 2.25 -7.49 9.94
N TYR A 26 1.42 -6.44 9.98
CA TYR A 26 -0.03 -6.58 9.94
C TYR A 26 -0.51 -7.22 8.64
N ALA A 27 0.02 -6.78 7.50
CA ALA A 27 -0.31 -7.36 6.20
C ALA A 27 0.09 -8.85 6.10
N VAL A 28 1.30 -9.23 6.55
CA VAL A 28 1.74 -10.63 6.53
C VAL A 28 0.91 -11.50 7.47
N ARG A 29 0.58 -11.02 8.67
CA ARG A 29 -0.31 -11.74 9.61
C ARG A 29 -1.73 -11.93 9.05
N ALA A 30 -2.18 -11.01 8.21
CA ALA A 30 -3.45 -11.13 7.48
C ALA A 30 -3.36 -12.07 6.25
N GLY A 31 -2.22 -12.72 6.02
CA GLY A 31 -2.02 -13.67 4.92
C GLY A 31 -1.63 -13.03 3.59
N TYR A 32 -1.25 -11.75 3.57
CA TYR A 32 -0.79 -11.11 2.32
C TYR A 32 0.56 -11.72 1.88
N GLU A 33 0.63 -12.14 0.62
CA GLU A 33 1.71 -13.00 0.11
C GLU A 33 3.07 -12.31 -0.02
N THR A 34 3.10 -10.98 -0.16
CA THR A 34 4.37 -10.26 -0.33
C THR A 34 5.20 -10.36 0.96
N PRO A 35 6.46 -10.82 0.89
CA PRO A 35 7.35 -10.91 2.04
C PRO A 35 7.49 -9.58 2.81
N ALA A 36 7.60 -9.66 4.14
CA ALA A 36 7.65 -8.50 5.03
C ALA A 36 8.78 -7.50 4.66
N ASN A 37 9.95 -7.99 4.25
CA ASN A 37 11.07 -7.13 3.83
C ASN A 37 10.77 -6.33 2.56
N LEU A 38 10.03 -6.91 1.61
CA LEU A 38 9.61 -6.21 0.40
C LEU A 38 8.50 -5.20 0.69
N LEU A 39 7.56 -5.55 1.58
CA LEU A 39 6.54 -4.62 2.08
C LEU A 39 7.17 -3.44 2.83
N GLU A 40 8.24 -3.68 3.58
CA GLU A 40 8.96 -2.60 4.27
C GLU A 40 9.58 -1.62 3.27
N LEU A 41 10.17 -2.11 2.17
CA LEU A 41 10.68 -1.25 1.09
C LEU A 41 9.57 -0.41 0.42
N VAL A 42 8.35 -0.96 0.35
CA VAL A 42 7.16 -0.22 -0.13
C VAL A 42 6.80 0.85 0.90
N ARG A 43 6.67 0.51 2.18
CA ARG A 43 6.34 1.45 3.27
C ARG A 43 7.27 2.67 3.30
N ILE A 44 8.57 2.49 3.07
CA ILE A 44 9.57 3.57 3.13
C ILE A 44 9.84 4.25 1.77
N GLY A 45 9.03 4.02 0.74
CA GLY A 45 9.18 4.74 -0.53
C GLY A 45 10.22 4.19 -1.50
N ARG A 46 10.94 3.11 -1.17
CA ARG A 46 12.02 2.54 -2.00
C ARG A 46 11.53 1.61 -3.10
N ARG A 47 10.30 1.08 -2.99
CA ARG A 47 9.69 0.18 -3.97
C ARG A 47 8.26 0.63 -4.28
N PRO A 48 8.02 1.39 -5.36
CA PRO A 48 6.71 1.98 -5.64
C PRO A 48 5.74 0.98 -6.27
N VAL A 49 5.28 0.01 -5.48
CA VAL A 49 4.30 -1.01 -5.89
C VAL A 49 2.95 -0.68 -5.25
N LEU A 50 2.01 -0.21 -6.07
CA LEU A 50 0.70 0.27 -5.61
C LEU A 50 -0.09 -0.80 -4.86
N ARG A 51 -0.18 -2.02 -5.41
CA ARG A 51 -0.92 -3.14 -4.80
C ARG A 51 -0.45 -3.42 -3.38
N ASP A 52 0.87 -3.43 -3.17
CA ASP A 52 1.48 -3.65 -1.86
C ASP A 52 1.17 -2.49 -0.90
N LEU A 53 1.24 -1.23 -1.37
CA LEU A 53 0.89 -0.08 -0.54
C LEU A 53 -0.58 -0.10 -0.12
N VAL A 54 -1.49 -0.45 -1.05
CA VAL A 54 -2.93 -0.59 -0.74
C VAL A 54 -3.15 -1.68 0.30
N ALA A 55 -2.44 -2.81 0.22
CA ALA A 55 -2.52 -3.85 1.25
C ALA A 55 -2.03 -3.35 2.61
N LEU A 56 -0.90 -2.63 2.66
CA LEU A 56 -0.40 -2.02 3.89
C LEU A 56 -1.43 -1.09 4.53
N VAL A 57 -2.03 -0.19 3.74
CA VAL A 57 -3.03 0.77 4.23
C VAL A 57 -4.28 0.03 4.73
N LYS A 58 -4.82 -0.92 3.97
CA LYS A 58 -6.04 -1.67 4.37
C LYS A 58 -5.87 -2.45 5.68
N HIS A 59 -4.71 -3.05 5.90
CA HIS A 59 -4.48 -3.87 7.09
C HIS A 59 -4.02 -3.05 8.30
N ALA A 60 -3.35 -1.93 8.09
CA ALA A 60 -2.79 -1.11 9.16
C ALA A 60 -3.67 0.10 9.55
N LEU A 61 -4.51 0.57 8.62
CA LEU A 61 -5.38 1.73 8.74
C LEU A 61 -6.79 1.36 8.23
N PRO A 62 -7.53 0.46 8.91
CA PRO A 62 -8.81 -0.07 8.43
C PRO A 62 -9.90 1.01 8.28
N GLU A 63 -9.78 2.13 9.00
CA GLU A 63 -10.69 3.28 8.92
C GLU A 63 -10.31 4.28 7.81
N PHE A 64 -9.12 4.15 7.21
CA PHE A 64 -8.70 5.02 6.11
C PHE A 64 -9.35 4.58 4.79
N GLU A 65 -10.25 5.40 4.26
CA GLU A 65 -10.88 5.16 2.96
C GLU A 65 -9.92 5.52 1.82
N ILE A 66 -9.41 4.51 1.12
CA ILE A 66 -8.57 4.72 -0.06
C ILE A 66 -9.45 5.22 -1.22
N PRO A 67 -9.20 6.43 -1.78
CA PRO A 67 -9.96 6.94 -2.91
C PRO A 67 -9.93 5.98 -4.11
N ALA A 68 -11.08 5.77 -4.76
CA ALA A 68 -11.22 4.79 -5.84
C ALA A 68 -10.23 5.00 -7.01
N HIS A 69 -9.88 6.25 -7.31
CA HIS A 69 -8.93 6.60 -8.37
C HIS A 69 -7.46 6.25 -8.03
N LEU A 70 -7.17 5.93 -6.76
CA LEU A 70 -5.87 5.47 -6.27
C LEU A 70 -5.80 3.95 -6.09
N LEU A 71 -6.88 3.22 -6.35
CA LEU A 71 -6.83 1.76 -6.35
C LEU A 71 -6.13 1.25 -7.63
N PRO A 72 -5.42 0.11 -7.55
CA PRO A 72 -4.91 -0.55 -8.74
C PRO A 72 -6.07 -0.89 -9.67
N GLU A 73 -5.83 -0.78 -10.97
CA GLU A 73 -6.79 -1.28 -11.94
C GLU A 73 -6.94 -2.79 -11.73
N ALA A 74 -8.18 -3.28 -11.74
CA ALA A 74 -8.43 -4.70 -11.71
C ALA A 74 -7.73 -5.30 -12.94
N VAL A 75 -6.63 -6.02 -12.70
CA VAL A 75 -6.00 -6.81 -13.75
C VAL A 75 -7.03 -7.87 -14.11
N ALA A 76 -7.70 -7.71 -15.24
CA ALA A 76 -8.49 -8.78 -15.83
C ALA A 76 -7.52 -9.94 -16.03
N ALA A 77 -7.72 -11.00 -15.22
CA ALA A 77 -6.94 -12.22 -15.28
C ALA A 77 -7.16 -12.96 -16.61
#